data_AF-A0A2Z3UJR0-F1
#
_entry.id   AF-A0A2Z3UJR0-F1
#
_cell.length_a   1.000
_cell.length_b   1.000
_cell.length_c   1.000
_cell.angle_alpha   90.00
_cell.angle_beta   90.00
_cell.angle_gamma   90.00
#
_symmetry.space_group_name_H-M   'P 1'
#
loop_
_entity.id
_entity.type
_entity.pdbx_description
1 polymer ?
#
loop_
_entity_poly.entity_id
_entity_poly.type
_entity_poly.pdbx_seq_one_letter_code
_entity_poly.pdbx_strand_id
1 'polypeptide(L)' 'MEPINTTEIILDLLNQAATAHDIHEKEDLGGRRDEEWPQWYADYMTRRLAELGYRIVRAADG' A
#
# COMPACT_ATOMS: atom_id res chain seq x y z
N MET A 1 -16.90 -9.57 -16.84
CA MET A 1 -15.63 -9.19 -16.18
C MET A 1 -15.27 -10.32 -15.24
N GLU A 2 -14.03 -10.81 -15.32
CA GLU A 2 -13.53 -11.74 -14.32
C GLU A 2 -13.51 -11.06 -12.94
N PRO A 3 -13.75 -11.80 -11.85
CA PRO A 3 -13.67 -11.23 -10.52
C PRO A 3 -12.24 -10.73 -10.27
N ILE A 4 -12.15 -9.51 -9.76
CA ILE A 4 -10.88 -8.93 -9.35
C ILE A 4 -10.29 -9.80 -8.24
N ASN A 5 -9.05 -10.26 -8.44
CA ASN A 5 -8.34 -11.02 -7.44
C ASN A 5 -7.77 -10.07 -6.37
N THR A 6 -8.48 -9.92 -5.26
CA THR A 6 -8.07 -9.07 -4.13
C THR A 6 -6.65 -9.40 -3.63
N THR A 7 -6.26 -10.67 -3.64
CA THR A 7 -4.92 -11.09 -3.22
C THR A 7 -3.84 -10.55 -4.16
N GLU A 8 -4.06 -10.58 -5.48
CA GLU A 8 -3.12 -10.02 -6.46
C GLU A 8 -2.97 -8.51 -6.29
N ILE A 9 -4.07 -7.79 -6.07
CA ILE A 9 -4.02 -6.35 -5.79
C ILE A 9 -3.23 -6.05 -4.52
N ILE A 10 -3.53 -6.73 -3.42
CA ILE A 10 -2.84 -6.49 -2.15
C ILE A 10 -1.34 -6.82 -2.29
N LEU A 11 -0.98 -7.90 -2.97
CA LEU A 11 0.41 -8.26 -3.20
C LEU A 11 1.16 -7.20 -4.02
N ASP A 12 0.56 -6.72 -5.10
CA ASP A 12 1.13 -5.66 -5.93
C ASP A 12 1.35 -4.37 -5.11
N LEU A 13 0.35 -3.98 -4.33
CA LEU A 13 0.42 -2.82 -3.44
C LEU A 13 1.51 -2.95 -2.37
N LEU A 14 1.69 -4.14 -1.78
CA LEU A 14 2.74 -4.39 -0.80
C LEU A 14 4.14 -4.30 -1.42
N ASN A 15 4.33 -4.81 -2.64
CA ASN A 15 5.61 -4.71 -3.35
C ASN A 15 5.95 -3.26 -3.72
N GLN A 16 4.96 -2.48 -4.16
CA GLN A 16 5.12 -1.05 -4.43
C GLN A 16 5.44 -0.28 -3.14
N ALA A 17 4.71 -0.54 -2.06
CA ALA A 17 4.96 0.07 -0.76
C ALA A 17 6.37 -0.25 -0.25
N ALA A 18 6.83 -1.50 -0.36
CA ALA A 18 8.18 -1.89 0.05
C ALA A 18 9.28 -1.16 -0.73
N THR A 19 9.11 -1.01 -2.05
CA THR A 19 10.06 -0.27 -2.88
C THR A 19 10.09 1.21 -2.51
N ALA A 20 8.92 1.82 -2.32
CA ALA A 20 8.82 3.23 -1.97
C ALA A 20 9.28 3.53 -0.53
N HIS A 21 9.09 2.58 0.39
CA HIS A 21 9.52 2.71 1.78
C HIS A 21 11.04 2.61 1.93
N ASP A 22 11.71 1.75 1.16
CA ASP A 22 13.19 1.71 1.10
C ASP A 22 13.78 3.06 0.66
N ILE A 23 13.10 3.77 -0.26
CA ILE A 23 13.46 5.14 -0.65
C ILE A 23 13.19 6.11 0.50
N HIS A 24 12.02 6.05 1.14
CA HIS A 24 11.67 6.89 2.29
C HIS A 24 12.69 6.78 3.44
N GLU A 25 13.08 5.56 3.82
CA GLU A 25 14.08 5.35 4.87
C GLU A 25 15.42 5.99 4.50
N LYS A 26 15.87 5.83 3.24
CA LYS A 26 17.14 6.38 2.75
C LYS A 26 17.13 7.89 2.65
N GLU A 27 16.09 8.45 2.03
CA GLU A 27 16.03 9.86 1.65
C GLU A 27 15.47 10.75 2.75
N ASP A 28 14.40 10.32 3.43
CA ASP A 28 13.68 11.16 4.40
C ASP A 28 14.12 10.90 5.84
N LEU A 29 14.45 9.64 6.18
CA LEU A 29 14.89 9.28 7.53
C LEU A 29 16.42 9.26 7.70
N GLY A 30 17.16 9.52 6.62
CA GLY A 30 18.62 9.54 6.61
C GLY A 30 19.24 8.16 6.78
N GLY A 31 18.61 7.12 6.21
CA GLY A 31 19.01 5.72 6.32
C GLY A 31 18.63 5.06 7.65
N ARG A 32 17.82 5.72 8.48
CA ARG A 32 17.30 5.12 9.72
C ARG A 32 16.08 4.27 9.40
N ARG A 33 15.93 3.18 10.15
CA ARG A 33 14.74 2.35 10.11
C ARG A 33 13.53 3.16 10.55
N ASP A 34 12.44 3.03 9.82
CA ASP A 34 11.15 3.58 10.18
C ASP A 34 10.49 2.70 11.25
N GLU A 35 10.26 3.25 12.44
CA GLU A 35 9.53 2.58 13.52
C GLU A 35 8.02 2.60 13.28
N GLU A 36 7.53 3.54 12.47
CA GLU A 36 6.11 3.72 12.10
C GLU A 36 5.77 3.10 10.74
N TRP A 37 6.62 2.19 10.24
CA TRP A 37 6.46 1.52 8.95
C TRP A 37 5.06 0.94 8.70
N PRO A 38 4.31 0.37 9.67
CA PRO A 38 2.97 -0.16 9.37
C PRO A 38 1.98 0.95 8.97
N GLN A 39 2.07 2.12 9.63
CA GLN A 39 1.23 3.27 9.34
C GLN A 39 1.60 3.85 7.97
N TRP A 40 2.90 3.98 7.68
CA TRP A 40 3.39 4.44 6.39
C TRP A 40 2.87 3.57 5.24
N TYR A 41 2.95 2.23 5.39
CA TYR A 41 2.42 1.28 4.40
C TYR A 41 0.91 1.45 4.22
N ALA A 42 0.16 1.55 5.31
CA ALA A 42 -1.29 1.73 5.25
C ALA A 42 -1.67 2.99 4.47
N ASP A 43 -0.99 4.12 4.73
CA ASP A 43 -1.25 5.37 4.03
C ASP A 43 -0.82 5.33 2.56
N TYR A 44 0.30 4.67 2.25
CA TYR A 44 0.75 4.47 0.87
C TYR A 44 -0.25 3.63 0.08
N MET A 45 -0.62 2.46 0.60
CA MET A 45 -1.55 1.54 -0.05
C MET A 45 -2.94 2.17 -0.20
N THR A 46 -3.42 2.95 0.78
CA THR A 46 -4.71 3.65 0.71
C THR A 46 -4.73 4.69 -0.41
N ARG A 47 -3.66 5.49 -0.53
CA ARG A 47 -3.50 6.44 -1.65
C ARG A 47 -3.48 5.72 -2.98
N ARG A 48 -2.71 4.63 -3.08
CA ARG A 48 -2.57 3.86 -4.33
C ARG A 48 -3.86 3.16 -4.76
N LEU A 49 -4.63 2.62 -3.81
CA LEU A 49 -5.97 2.08 -4.08
C LEU A 49 -6.88 3.16 -4.68
N ALA A 50 -6.92 4.35 -4.09
CA ALA A 50 -7.74 5.45 -4.59
C ALA A 50 -7.32 5.90 -6.01
N GLU A 51 -6.01 6.00 -6.29
CA GLU A 51 -5.48 6.30 -7.62
C GLU A 51 -5.88 5.25 -8.68
N LEU A 52 -5.94 3.97 -8.28
CA LEU A 52 -6.38 2.87 -9.12
C LEU A 52 -7.92 2.76 -9.22
N GLY A 53 -8.66 3.65 -8.57
CA GLY A 53 -10.13 3.63 -8.56
C GLY A 53 -10.73 2.55 -7.64
N TYR A 54 -9.93 1.96 -6.76
CA TYR A 54 -10.37 0.98 -5.78
C TYR A 54 -10.73 1.63 -4.44
N ARG A 55 -11.72 1.04 -3.76
CA ARG A 55 -12.01 1.28 -2.36
C ARG A 55 -12.22 -0.05 -1.65
N ILE A 56 -11.70 -0.20 -0.43
CA ILE A 56 -12.03 -1.33 0.42
C ILE A 56 -13.40 -1.07 1.04
N VAL A 57 -14.35 -1.97 0.79
CA VAL A 57 -15.67 -1.98 1.42
C VAL A 57 -15.80 -3.24 2.26
N ARG A 58 -16.68 -3.22 3.27
CA ARG A 58 -17.07 -4.47 3.92
C ARG A 58 -17.74 -5.34 2.87
N ALA A 59 -17.48 -6.64 2.87
CA ALA A 59 -18.08 -7.57 1.91
C ALA A 59 -19.62 -7.58 1.95
N ALA A 60 -20.23 -7.17 3.07
CA ALA A 60 -21.68 -7.03 3.21
C ALA A 60 -22.25 -5.73 2.60
N ASP A 61 -21.40 -4.77 2.26
CA ASP A 61 -21.76 -3.44 1.74
C ASP A 61 -21.48 -3.29 0.22
N GLY A 62 -21.03 -4.36 -0.44
CA GLY A 62 -20.53 -4.39 -1.82
C GLY A 62 -21.44 -5.10 -2.82
#